data_AF-A0A949DJE1-F1
#
_entry.id   AF-A0A949DJE1-F1
#
_cell.length_a   1.000
_cell.length_b   1.000
_cell.length_c   1.000
_cell.angle_alpha   90.00
_cell.angle_beta   90.00
_cell.angle_gamma   90.00
#
_symmetry.space_group_name_H-M   'P 1'
#
loop_
_entity.id
_entity.type
_entity.pdbx_description
1 polymer ?
#
loop_
_entity_poly.entity_id
_entity_poly.type
_entity_poly.pdbx_seq_one_letter_code
_entity_poly.pdbx_strand_id
1 'polypeptide(L)'
;MSITPRGMSLQEAYRNYSEGKFLVNRKYQRKLVWTVDEKEFLIDSILNNLPIPLILLAQTEDGRLEIIDGLQRLNAIMSFIENRFSINGKYFDIEQSSRAKQSSEEGLFEPITEKELLLTPKLCANFLDYQLAITIYPTAKEAEITDIFGRINSGGKQLSPQEKRQAGMVDNLADTIRKISSEIRGDSSKDLLNLSEMPEISIDSSREKIGYGLIADEIFWCKHGVIWKKQLRDSEDEEMILDIVASILNDEPLAKSRDLFNKIYDSSTD
;
A
#
# COMPACT_ATOMS: atom_id res chain seq x y z
N MET A 1 26.07 8.28 9.32
CA MET A 1 25.99 6.80 9.46
C MET A 1 25.91 6.20 8.07
N SER A 2 26.66 5.13 7.79
CA SER A 2 26.50 4.39 6.52
C SER A 2 25.17 3.64 6.57
N ILE A 3 24.33 3.87 5.57
CA ILE A 3 23.07 3.13 5.41
C ILE A 3 23.41 1.83 4.68
N THR A 4 23.28 0.71 5.37
CA THR A 4 23.65 -0.61 4.83
C THR A 4 22.41 -1.49 4.73
N PRO A 5 22.13 -2.09 3.56
CA PRO A 5 21.08 -3.09 3.44
C PRO A 5 21.32 -4.26 4.40
N ARG A 6 20.25 -4.77 5.01
CA ARG A 6 20.27 -5.97 5.86
C ARG A 6 19.18 -6.96 5.44
N GLY A 7 19.34 -8.21 5.86
CA GLY A 7 18.29 -9.22 5.76
C GLY A 7 17.22 -9.04 6.84
N MET A 8 15.97 -9.31 6.48
CA MET A 8 14.85 -9.52 7.39
C MET A 8 14.08 -10.75 6.92
N SER A 9 13.96 -11.78 7.75
CA SER A 9 13.16 -12.96 7.39
C SER A 9 11.68 -12.61 7.30
N LEU A 10 10.90 -13.38 6.53
CA LEU A 10 9.44 -13.19 6.52
C LEU A 10 8.82 -13.49 7.88
N GLN A 11 9.43 -14.35 8.68
CA GLN A 11 9.03 -14.54 10.08
C GLN A 11 9.23 -13.29 10.94
N GLU A 12 10.36 -12.57 10.81
CA GLU A 12 10.57 -11.28 11.48
C GLU A 12 9.61 -10.22 10.95
N ALA A 13 9.40 -10.18 9.63
CA ALA A 13 8.47 -9.23 9.01
C ALA A 13 7.04 -9.45 9.52
N TYR A 14 6.55 -10.70 9.56
CA TYR A 14 5.21 -11.00 10.08
C TYR A 14 5.09 -10.69 11.57
N ARG A 15 6.13 -10.93 12.37
CA ARG A 15 6.16 -10.49 13.78
C ARG A 15 5.99 -8.98 13.89
N ASN A 16 6.78 -8.21 13.15
CA ASN A 16 6.69 -6.74 13.16
C ASN A 16 5.31 -6.25 12.70
N TYR A 17 4.72 -6.92 11.70
CA TYR A 17 3.36 -6.65 11.27
C TYR A 17 2.33 -6.93 12.38
N SER A 18 2.36 -8.11 13.00
CA SER A 18 1.44 -8.50 14.09
C SER A 18 1.55 -7.62 15.34
N GLU A 19 2.72 -7.01 15.57
CA GLU A 19 2.98 -6.10 16.68
C GLU A 19 2.69 -4.62 16.33
N GLY A 20 2.14 -4.34 15.14
CA GLY A 20 1.83 -2.97 14.71
C GLY A 20 3.06 -2.09 14.50
N LYS A 21 4.22 -2.69 14.18
CA LYS A 21 5.47 -1.92 14.00
C LYS A 21 5.60 -1.29 12.62
N PHE A 22 4.89 -1.79 11.61
CA PHE A 22 4.91 -1.19 10.29
C PHE A 22 3.88 -0.08 10.16
N LEU A 23 4.34 1.10 9.76
CA LEU A 23 3.52 2.29 9.57
C LEU A 23 3.39 2.66 8.11
N VAL A 24 2.22 3.16 7.76
CA VAL A 24 1.90 3.69 6.43
C VAL A 24 1.43 5.12 6.59
N ASN A 25 2.06 6.03 5.85
CA ASN A 25 1.69 7.44 5.83
C ASN A 25 0.86 7.75 4.58
N ARG A 26 -0.45 7.94 4.79
CA ARG A 26 -1.45 8.19 3.75
C ARG A 26 -1.30 9.54 3.06
N LYS A 27 -0.43 10.44 3.54
CA LYS A 27 -0.18 11.73 2.87
C LYS A 27 0.51 11.54 1.51
N TYR A 28 1.35 10.53 1.39
CA TYR A 28 2.12 10.27 0.17
C TYR A 28 2.08 8.80 -0.29
N GLN A 29 1.72 7.84 0.58
CA GLN A 29 1.49 6.45 0.18
C GLN A 29 0.09 6.27 -0.40
N ARG A 30 0.01 5.50 -1.49
CA ARG A 30 -1.26 5.07 -2.09
C ARG A 30 -1.93 3.94 -1.31
N LYS A 31 -3.21 3.68 -1.61
CA LYS A 31 -3.95 2.53 -1.06
C LYS A 31 -3.37 1.22 -1.58
N LEU A 32 -3.85 0.08 -1.07
CA LEU A 32 -3.51 -1.21 -1.65
C LEU A 32 -4.23 -1.36 -2.99
N VAL A 33 -3.46 -1.54 -4.07
CA VAL A 33 -3.97 -1.53 -5.45
C VAL A 33 -3.53 -2.74 -6.27
N TRP A 34 -2.62 -3.57 -5.73
CA TRP A 34 -2.23 -4.81 -6.37
C TRP A 34 -3.39 -5.79 -6.48
N THR A 35 -3.55 -6.32 -7.68
CA THR A 35 -4.45 -7.44 -8.00
C THR A 35 -3.98 -8.74 -7.34
N VAL A 36 -4.86 -9.75 -7.27
CA VAL A 36 -4.47 -11.08 -6.76
C VAL A 36 -3.35 -11.65 -7.63
N ASP A 37 -3.45 -11.56 -8.97
CA ASP A 37 -2.39 -11.98 -9.90
C ASP A 37 -1.01 -11.37 -9.57
N GLU A 38 -0.95 -10.07 -9.27
CA GLU A 38 0.30 -9.39 -8.90
C GLU A 38 0.84 -9.87 -7.54
N LYS A 39 -0.05 -10.18 -6.60
CA LYS A 39 0.32 -10.76 -5.30
C LYS A 39 0.83 -12.19 -5.48
N GLU A 40 0.11 -13.03 -6.22
CA GLU A 40 0.52 -14.40 -6.55
C GLU A 40 1.89 -14.43 -7.22
N PHE A 41 2.15 -13.53 -8.18
CA PHE A 41 3.45 -13.43 -8.84
C PHE A 41 4.60 -13.12 -7.87
N LEU A 42 4.35 -12.28 -6.86
CA LEU A 42 5.33 -12.03 -5.80
C LEU A 42 5.54 -13.28 -4.93
N ILE A 43 4.46 -13.94 -4.50
CA ILE A 43 4.55 -15.15 -3.67
C ILE A 43 5.27 -16.27 -4.43
N ASP A 44 5.01 -16.43 -5.72
CA ASP A 44 5.73 -17.37 -6.59
C ASP A 44 7.23 -17.08 -6.62
N SER A 45 7.60 -15.81 -6.78
CA SER A 45 9.00 -15.38 -6.75
C SER A 45 9.68 -15.76 -5.42
N ILE A 46 8.99 -15.55 -4.30
CA ILE A 46 9.51 -15.88 -2.96
C ILE A 46 9.66 -17.39 -2.78
N LEU A 47 8.64 -18.18 -3.15
CA LEU A 47 8.67 -19.64 -3.04
C LEU A 47 9.77 -20.28 -3.90
N ASN A 48 10.08 -19.67 -5.05
CA ASN A 48 11.19 -20.07 -5.92
C ASN A 48 12.54 -19.45 -5.52
N ASN A 49 12.61 -18.75 -4.38
CA ASN A 49 13.81 -18.08 -3.86
C ASN A 49 14.45 -17.10 -4.87
N LEU A 50 13.62 -16.42 -5.66
CA LEU A 50 14.03 -15.39 -6.60
C LEU A 50 14.23 -14.04 -5.88
N PRO A 51 15.16 -13.19 -6.32
CA PRO A 51 15.35 -11.88 -5.73
C PRO A 51 14.16 -10.96 -6.03
N ILE A 52 13.58 -10.38 -4.98
CA ILE A 52 12.61 -9.30 -5.11
C ILE A 52 13.29 -7.95 -4.87
N PRO A 53 12.71 -6.82 -5.32
CA PRO A 53 13.34 -5.53 -5.09
C PRO A 53 13.43 -5.21 -3.58
N LEU A 54 14.35 -4.31 -3.22
CA LEU A 54 14.59 -3.91 -1.84
C LEU A 54 13.36 -3.22 -1.22
N ILE A 55 13.14 -3.42 0.06
CA ILE A 55 12.13 -2.71 0.87
C ILE A 55 12.83 -1.56 1.61
N LEU A 56 12.23 -0.38 1.58
CA LEU A 56 12.79 0.83 2.18
C LEU A 56 11.92 1.28 3.34
N LEU A 57 12.54 1.44 4.51
CA LEU A 57 11.88 1.80 5.75
C LEU A 57 12.57 3.02 6.39
N ALA A 58 11.81 3.82 7.12
CA ALA A 58 12.33 4.86 8.02
C ALA A 58 11.99 4.49 9.47
N GLN A 59 12.95 4.64 10.37
CA GLN A 59 12.73 4.37 11.79
C GLN A 59 12.24 5.64 12.50
N THR A 60 11.05 5.57 13.08
CA THR A 60 10.46 6.64 13.89
C THR A 60 11.08 6.69 15.29
N GLU A 61 10.88 7.79 16.01
CA GLU A 61 11.46 7.98 17.36
C GLU A 61 11.00 6.92 18.36
N ASP A 62 9.78 6.41 18.20
CA ASP A 62 9.19 5.34 19.02
C ASP A 62 9.59 3.92 18.57
N GLY A 63 10.49 3.81 17.59
CA GLY A 63 11.06 2.53 17.13
C GLY A 63 10.19 1.77 16.14
N ARG A 64 9.08 2.34 15.67
CA ARG A 64 8.29 1.81 14.56
C ARG A 64 8.99 2.07 13.22
N LEU A 65 8.49 1.43 12.16
CA LEU A 65 9.08 1.38 10.82
C LEU A 65 8.07 1.92 9.81
N GLU A 66 8.23 3.18 9.40
CA GLU A 66 7.45 3.79 8.32
C GLU A 66 7.90 3.26 6.97
N ILE A 67 6.94 2.77 6.18
CA ILE A 67 7.20 2.17 4.88
C ILE A 67 7.35 3.28 3.84
N ILE A 68 8.53 3.36 3.22
CA ILE A 68 8.84 4.32 2.17
C ILE A 68 8.65 3.68 0.79
N ASP A 69 9.17 2.47 0.63
CA ASP A 69 8.94 1.65 -0.55
C ASP A 69 8.72 0.19 -0.13
N GLY A 70 7.83 -0.49 -0.86
CA GLY A 70 7.49 -1.90 -0.60
C GLY A 70 6.13 -2.14 0.04
N LEU A 71 5.28 -1.12 0.17
CA LEU A 71 3.94 -1.23 0.76
C LEU A 71 3.14 -2.42 0.19
N GLN A 72 3.01 -2.50 -1.14
CA GLN A 72 2.24 -3.56 -1.78
C GLN A 72 2.86 -4.95 -1.58
N ARG A 73 4.21 -5.02 -1.55
CA ARG A 73 4.96 -6.27 -1.35
C ARG A 73 4.80 -6.81 0.06
N LEU A 74 5.02 -5.96 1.07
CA LEU A 74 4.81 -6.34 2.46
C LEU A 74 3.36 -6.78 2.68
N ASN A 75 2.39 -6.01 2.20
CA ASN A 75 0.98 -6.37 2.31
C ASN A 75 0.65 -7.71 1.63
N ALA A 76 1.17 -7.97 0.44
CA ALA A 76 0.95 -9.24 -0.26
C ALA A 76 1.48 -10.44 0.55
N ILE A 77 2.67 -10.31 1.14
CA ILE A 77 3.27 -11.34 2.01
C ILE A 77 2.39 -11.58 3.24
N MET A 78 2.00 -10.54 3.97
CA MET A 78 1.18 -10.69 5.17
C MET A 78 -0.20 -11.26 4.83
N SER A 79 -0.82 -10.78 3.76
CA SER A 79 -2.11 -11.27 3.25
C SER A 79 -2.06 -12.76 2.88
N PHE A 80 -0.93 -13.25 2.35
CA PHE A 80 -0.77 -14.68 2.03
C PHE A 80 -0.67 -15.54 3.30
N ILE A 81 0.10 -15.08 4.29
CA ILE A 81 0.20 -15.74 5.61
C ILE A 81 -1.18 -15.79 6.28
N GLU A 82 -1.95 -14.70 6.20
CA GLU A 82 -3.34 -14.60 6.69
C GLU A 82 -4.39 -15.26 5.79
N ASN A 83 -3.99 -16.07 4.80
CA ASN A 83 -4.90 -16.87 3.98
C ASN A 83 -5.93 -16.04 3.16
N ARG A 84 -5.65 -14.75 2.89
CA ARG A 84 -6.56 -13.86 2.13
C ARG A 84 -6.67 -14.22 0.65
N PHE A 85 -5.67 -14.92 0.12
CA PHE A 85 -5.65 -15.43 -1.25
C PHE A 85 -4.77 -16.68 -1.32
N SER A 86 -4.99 -17.50 -2.35
CA SER A 86 -4.17 -18.69 -2.61
C SER A 86 -3.09 -18.39 -3.66
N ILE A 87 -2.13 -19.29 -3.81
CA ILE A 87 -1.28 -19.38 -5.00
C ILE A 87 -1.45 -20.77 -5.61
N ASN A 88 -1.87 -20.86 -6.88
CA ASN A 88 -2.15 -22.14 -7.54
C ASN A 88 -3.12 -23.04 -6.74
N GLY A 89 -4.11 -22.42 -6.07
CA GLY A 89 -5.08 -23.11 -5.21
C GLY A 89 -4.50 -23.60 -3.87
N LYS A 90 -3.31 -23.12 -3.47
CA LYS A 90 -2.67 -23.44 -2.20
C LYS A 90 -2.58 -22.23 -1.26
N TYR A 91 -2.84 -22.44 0.02
CA TYR A 91 -2.77 -21.45 1.09
C TYR A 91 -1.61 -21.74 2.05
N PHE A 92 -1.19 -20.72 2.79
CA PHE A 92 -0.20 -20.88 3.84
C PHE A 92 -0.77 -21.70 5.00
N ASP A 93 -0.05 -22.73 5.45
CA ASP A 93 -0.41 -23.49 6.65
C ASP A 93 -0.04 -22.70 7.92
N ILE A 94 -1.04 -22.12 8.57
CA ILE A 94 -0.83 -21.28 9.76
C ILE A 94 -0.21 -22.03 10.94
N GLU A 95 -0.32 -23.36 10.99
CA GLU A 95 0.34 -24.17 12.04
C GLU A 95 1.87 -24.09 11.94
N GLN A 96 2.42 -23.64 10.81
CA GLN A 96 3.85 -23.42 10.61
C GLN A 96 4.34 -22.06 11.15
N SER A 97 3.44 -21.21 11.66
CA SER A 97 3.78 -19.92 12.26
C SER A 97 2.98 -19.70 13.54
N SER A 98 3.64 -19.77 14.70
CA SER A 98 2.97 -19.57 16.00
C SER A 98 2.28 -18.21 16.10
N ARG A 99 2.83 -17.17 15.46
CA ARG A 99 2.21 -15.84 15.43
C ARG A 99 0.99 -15.81 14.54
N ALA A 100 1.03 -16.44 13.36
CA ALA A 100 -0.14 -16.48 12.48
C ALA A 100 -1.29 -17.25 13.13
N LYS A 101 -0.96 -18.37 13.80
CA LYS A 101 -1.91 -19.13 14.62
C LYS A 101 -2.53 -18.26 15.72
N GLN A 102 -1.72 -17.56 16.50
CA GLN A 102 -2.20 -16.66 17.55
C GLN A 102 -3.13 -15.57 16.97
N SER A 103 -2.72 -14.90 15.88
CA SER A 103 -3.53 -13.88 15.23
C SER A 103 -4.87 -14.43 14.71
N SER A 104 -4.90 -15.68 14.25
CA SER A 104 -6.15 -16.35 13.87
C SER A 104 -7.03 -16.68 15.07
N GLU A 105 -6.46 -17.19 16.17
CA GLU A 105 -7.17 -17.47 17.43
C GLU A 105 -7.75 -16.20 18.07
N GLU A 106 -7.11 -15.05 17.88
CA GLU A 106 -7.60 -13.72 18.25
C GLU A 106 -8.71 -13.19 17.33
N GLY A 107 -9.06 -13.93 16.27
CA GLY A 107 -10.14 -13.59 15.34
C GLY A 107 -9.76 -12.53 14.29
N LEU A 108 -8.47 -12.27 14.07
CA LEU A 108 -8.02 -11.28 13.08
C LEU A 108 -8.23 -11.76 11.63
N PHE A 109 -8.23 -13.08 11.42
CA PHE A 109 -8.54 -13.70 10.14
C PHE A 109 -8.96 -15.17 10.31
N GLU A 110 -9.74 -15.65 9.34
CA GLU A 110 -10.19 -17.05 9.28
C GLU A 110 -9.17 -17.90 8.51
N PRO A 111 -8.66 -19.00 9.08
CA PRO A 111 -7.65 -19.83 8.43
C PRO A 111 -8.30 -20.89 7.54
N ILE A 112 -7.61 -21.28 6.47
CA ILE A 112 -7.99 -22.47 5.71
C ILE A 112 -7.54 -23.72 6.46
N THR A 113 -8.45 -24.68 6.62
CA THR A 113 -8.19 -25.90 7.41
C THR A 113 -8.12 -27.17 6.56
N GLU A 114 -8.61 -27.13 5.32
CA GLU A 114 -8.54 -28.25 4.39
C GLU A 114 -7.09 -28.56 4.00
N LYS A 115 -6.55 -29.68 4.49
CA LYS A 115 -5.15 -30.08 4.24
C LYS A 115 -4.80 -30.16 2.75
N GLU A 116 -5.74 -30.54 1.87
CA GLU A 116 -5.47 -30.58 0.42
C GLU A 116 -5.27 -29.20 -0.19
N LEU A 117 -5.72 -28.13 0.47
CA LEU A 117 -5.53 -26.74 0.03
C LEU A 117 -4.31 -26.08 0.66
N LEU A 118 -3.58 -26.75 1.56
CA LEU A 118 -2.44 -26.16 2.25
C LEU A 118 -1.12 -26.46 1.53
N LEU A 119 -0.19 -25.50 1.63
CA LEU A 119 1.22 -25.71 1.33
C LEU A 119 1.82 -26.75 2.28
N THR A 120 2.82 -27.49 1.80
CA THR A 120 3.54 -28.44 2.66
C THR A 120 4.31 -27.69 3.76
N PRO A 121 4.54 -28.32 4.93
CA PRO A 121 5.35 -27.72 6.00
C PRO A 121 6.73 -27.24 5.53
N LYS A 122 7.37 -27.99 4.63
CA LYS A 122 8.67 -27.63 4.04
C LYS A 122 8.61 -26.34 3.22
N LEU A 123 7.57 -26.17 2.40
CA LEU A 123 7.40 -24.95 1.61
C LEU A 123 7.10 -23.74 2.51
N CYS A 124 6.29 -23.91 3.55
CA CYS A 124 6.01 -22.86 4.52
C CYS A 124 7.29 -22.45 5.28
N ALA A 125 8.11 -23.41 5.71
CA ALA A 125 9.39 -23.11 6.37
C ALA A 125 10.33 -22.33 5.44
N ASN A 126 10.52 -22.80 4.21
CA ASN A 126 11.34 -22.10 3.21
C ASN A 126 10.82 -20.68 2.94
N PHE A 127 9.50 -20.50 2.88
CA PHE A 127 8.87 -19.19 2.72
C PHE A 127 9.20 -18.27 3.91
N LEU A 128 9.00 -18.74 5.14
CA LEU A 128 9.28 -17.97 6.36
C LEU A 128 10.76 -17.56 6.51
N ASP A 129 11.67 -18.41 6.04
CA ASP A 129 13.12 -18.20 6.08
C ASP A 129 13.63 -17.23 5.00
N TYR A 130 12.82 -16.94 3.98
CA TYR A 130 13.19 -16.02 2.90
C TYR A 130 13.61 -14.66 3.44
N GLN A 131 14.76 -14.16 2.99
CA GLN A 131 15.36 -12.91 3.46
C GLN A 131 14.98 -11.75 2.55
N LEU A 132 14.14 -10.84 3.06
CA LEU A 132 13.91 -9.54 2.45
C LEU A 132 15.18 -8.72 2.54
N ALA A 133 15.63 -8.18 1.40
CA ALA A 133 16.61 -7.11 1.39
C ALA A 133 15.91 -5.83 1.87
N ILE A 134 16.27 -5.34 3.04
CA ILE A 134 15.70 -4.13 3.63
C ILE A 134 16.78 -3.07 3.86
N THR A 135 16.40 -1.80 3.76
CA THR A 135 17.21 -0.68 4.21
C THR A 135 16.39 0.17 5.17
N ILE A 136 16.96 0.47 6.34
CA ILE A 136 16.32 1.32 7.36
C ILE A 136 17.07 2.64 7.44
N TYR A 137 16.38 3.74 7.20
CA TYR A 137 16.88 5.09 7.37
C TYR A 137 16.66 5.55 8.81
N PRO A 138 17.72 5.98 9.52
CA PRO A 138 17.61 6.44 10.90
C PRO A 138 17.17 7.91 10.94
N THR A 139 16.01 8.22 10.36
CA THR A 139 15.40 9.54 10.44
C THR A 139 13.94 9.42 10.85
N ALA A 140 13.55 10.26 11.80
CA ALA A 140 12.16 10.40 12.23
C ALA A 140 11.55 11.72 11.77
N LYS A 141 12.28 12.52 10.98
CA LYS A 141 11.75 13.78 10.45
C LYS A 141 10.91 13.52 9.22
N GLU A 142 9.62 13.85 9.30
CA GLU A 142 8.65 13.67 8.22
C GLU A 142 9.11 14.31 6.89
N ALA A 143 9.72 15.50 6.94
CA ALA A 143 10.21 16.18 5.74
C ALA A 143 11.33 15.40 5.02
N GLU A 144 12.26 14.79 5.78
CA GLU A 144 13.35 13.98 5.21
C GLU A 144 12.79 12.67 4.61
N ILE A 145 11.84 12.06 5.30
CA ILE A 145 11.14 10.86 4.83
C ILE A 145 10.42 11.13 3.50
N THR A 146 9.71 12.25 3.42
CA THR A 146 8.94 12.65 2.23
C THR A 146 9.87 12.94 1.04
N ASP A 147 11.01 13.61 1.26
CA ASP A 147 12.02 13.83 0.21
C ASP A 147 12.61 12.50 -0.31
N ILE A 148 12.94 11.56 0.58
CA ILE A 148 13.41 10.21 0.20
C ILE A 148 12.34 9.49 -0.64
N PHE A 149 11.09 9.52 -0.18
CA PHE A 149 9.96 8.94 -0.91
C PHE A 149 9.85 9.51 -2.32
N GLY A 150 9.87 10.84 -2.45
CA GLY A 150 9.80 11.53 -3.74
C GLY A 150 10.93 11.11 -4.67
N ARG A 151 12.18 11.09 -4.18
CA ARG A 151 13.37 10.72 -4.99
C ARG A 151 13.30 9.30 -5.52
N ILE A 152 12.88 8.33 -4.70
CA ILE A 152 12.85 6.92 -5.08
C ILE A 152 11.73 6.66 -6.10
N ASN A 153 10.55 7.21 -5.86
CA ASN A 153 9.38 6.93 -6.69
C ASN A 153 9.32 7.76 -7.98
N SER A 154 10.17 8.76 -8.12
CA SER A 154 10.34 9.52 -9.37
C SER A 154 10.97 8.70 -10.51
N GLY A 155 11.75 7.64 -10.20
CA GLY A 155 12.56 6.90 -11.16
C GLY A 155 12.09 5.49 -11.58
N GLY A 156 11.04 4.92 -10.96
CA GLY A 156 10.61 3.52 -11.13
C GLY A 156 9.19 3.31 -11.73
N LYS A 157 8.64 2.08 -11.63
CA LYS A 157 7.27 1.73 -12.10
C LYS A 157 6.28 2.74 -11.51
N GLN A 158 5.62 3.46 -12.41
CA GLN A 158 5.23 4.85 -12.22
C GLN A 158 4.15 5.04 -11.16
N LEU A 159 4.42 5.91 -10.19
CA LEU A 159 3.36 6.70 -9.56
C LEU A 159 2.46 7.27 -10.66
N SER A 160 1.15 7.27 -10.46
CA SER A 160 0.21 7.94 -11.34
C SER A 160 0.57 9.43 -11.47
N PRO A 161 0.13 10.13 -12.52
CA PRO A 161 0.43 11.55 -12.67
C PRO A 161 -0.02 12.39 -11.47
N GLN A 162 -1.16 12.08 -10.85
CA GLN A 162 -1.61 12.72 -9.60
C GLN A 162 -0.71 12.38 -8.42
N GLU A 163 -0.35 11.11 -8.27
CA GLU A 163 0.53 10.66 -7.19
C GLU A 163 1.92 11.34 -7.28
N LYS A 164 2.44 11.56 -8.49
CA LYS A 164 3.69 12.32 -8.70
C LYS A 164 3.56 13.79 -8.29
N ARG A 165 2.39 14.39 -8.50
CA ARG A 165 2.13 15.79 -8.14
C ARG A 165 1.99 15.99 -6.64
N GLN A 166 1.53 14.97 -5.91
CA GLN A 166 1.45 15.01 -4.45
C GLN A 166 2.72 14.49 -3.75
N ALA A 167 3.51 13.64 -4.41
CA ALA A 167 4.75 13.12 -3.85
C ALA A 167 5.74 14.25 -3.55
N GLY A 168 6.04 14.47 -2.26
CA GLY A 168 6.92 15.56 -1.83
C GLY A 168 6.21 16.83 -1.40
N MET A 169 4.87 16.90 -1.55
CA MET A 169 4.11 18.11 -1.31
C MET A 169 3.31 18.01 -0.01
N VAL A 170 3.55 18.95 0.91
CA VAL A 170 2.86 19.06 2.20
C VAL A 170 2.02 20.34 2.25
N ASP A 171 1.57 20.83 1.09
CA ASP A 171 0.83 22.08 0.97
C ASP A 171 -0.68 21.90 1.23
N ASN A 172 -1.36 23.01 1.52
CA ASN A 172 -2.79 23.01 1.84
C ASN A 172 -3.65 22.46 0.69
N LEU A 173 -3.21 22.65 -0.56
CA LEU A 173 -3.95 22.18 -1.72
C LEU A 173 -3.91 20.65 -1.80
N ALA A 174 -2.73 20.02 -1.76
CA ALA A 174 -2.61 18.57 -1.82
C ALA A 174 -3.40 17.90 -0.69
N ASP A 175 -3.31 18.44 0.53
CA ASP A 175 -4.06 17.92 1.68
C ASP A 175 -5.58 18.07 1.51
N THR A 176 -6.05 19.19 0.95
CA THR A 176 -7.48 19.41 0.67
C THR A 176 -8.01 18.43 -0.37
N ILE A 177 -7.32 18.28 -1.51
CA ILE A 177 -7.71 17.33 -2.55
C ILE A 177 -7.77 15.91 -2.00
N ARG A 178 -6.75 15.51 -1.24
CA ARG A 178 -6.70 14.19 -0.60
C ARG A 178 -7.87 13.97 0.35
N LYS A 179 -8.16 14.93 1.25
CA LYS A 179 -9.26 14.82 2.23
C LYS A 179 -10.63 14.70 1.57
N ILE A 180 -10.92 15.54 0.58
CA ILE A 180 -12.18 15.46 -0.18
C ILE A 180 -12.30 14.10 -0.88
N SER A 181 -11.19 13.64 -1.49
CA SER A 181 -11.18 12.35 -2.19
C SER A 181 -11.43 11.18 -1.24
N SER A 182 -10.80 11.19 -0.07
CA SER A 182 -11.04 10.19 0.97
C SER A 182 -12.50 10.21 1.47
N GLU A 183 -13.09 11.39 1.66
CA GLU A 183 -14.49 11.51 2.07
C GLU A 183 -15.45 10.94 1.00
N ILE A 184 -15.23 11.23 -0.29
CA ILE A 184 -16.05 10.68 -1.39
C ILE A 184 -15.89 9.16 -1.53
N ARG A 185 -14.69 8.63 -1.26
CA ARG A 185 -14.42 7.19 -1.22
C ARG A 185 -15.05 6.50 0.01
N GLY A 186 -15.38 7.26 1.06
CA GLY A 186 -15.89 6.75 2.32
C GLY A 186 -14.82 6.32 3.33
N ASP A 187 -13.56 6.73 3.18
CA ASP A 187 -12.50 6.47 4.17
C ASP A 187 -12.17 7.67 5.04
N SER A 188 -12.55 7.62 6.32
CA SER A 188 -12.18 8.61 7.34
C SER A 188 -10.90 8.22 8.11
N SER A 189 -9.92 7.62 7.44
CA SER A 189 -8.73 7.07 8.10
C SER A 189 -7.77 8.16 8.58
N LYS A 190 -7.02 7.86 9.65
CA LYS A 190 -5.90 8.71 10.10
C LYS A 190 -4.80 8.78 9.04
N ASP A 191 -4.03 9.87 9.06
CA ASP A 191 -2.90 10.05 8.15
C ASP A 191 -1.81 8.99 8.33
N LEU A 192 -1.57 8.59 9.58
CA LEU A 192 -0.61 7.56 9.95
C LEU A 192 -1.36 6.39 10.59
N LEU A 193 -1.19 5.20 10.02
CA LEU A 193 -1.86 3.97 10.45
C LEU A 193 -0.92 2.78 10.33
N ASN A 194 -1.27 1.68 10.98
CA ASN A 194 -0.52 0.44 10.88
C ASN A 194 -0.78 -0.23 9.53
N LEU A 195 0.20 -1.00 9.05
CA LEU A 195 0.04 -1.79 7.83
C LEU A 195 -1.16 -2.77 7.92
N SER A 196 -1.46 -3.30 9.10
CA SER A 196 -2.60 -4.20 9.34
C SER A 196 -3.97 -3.53 9.19
N GLU A 197 -4.04 -2.21 9.30
CA GLU A 197 -5.28 -1.44 9.13
C GLU A 197 -5.52 -1.06 7.64
N MET A 198 -4.49 -1.20 6.79
CA MET A 198 -4.58 -0.84 5.36
C MET A 198 -5.66 -1.60 4.57
N PRO A 199 -5.89 -2.92 4.78
CA PRO A 199 -6.95 -3.66 4.09
C PRO A 199 -8.35 -3.04 4.26
N GLU A 200 -8.68 -2.53 5.44
CA GLU A 200 -10.01 -1.97 5.74
C GLU A 200 -10.33 -0.71 4.94
N ILE A 201 -9.30 0.08 4.60
CA ILE A 201 -9.45 1.35 3.91
C ILE A 201 -9.09 1.27 2.42
N SER A 202 -8.73 0.07 1.95
CA SER A 202 -8.32 -0.20 0.58
C SER A 202 -9.46 -0.76 -0.26
N ILE A 203 -9.28 -0.71 -1.58
CA ILE A 203 -10.33 -1.02 -2.54
C ILE A 203 -10.22 -2.48 -2.97
N ASP A 204 -11.25 -3.27 -2.67
CA ASP A 204 -11.40 -4.64 -3.13
C ASP A 204 -11.82 -4.70 -4.61
N SER A 205 -11.42 -5.78 -5.27
CA SER A 205 -11.89 -6.11 -6.60
C SER A 205 -13.20 -6.87 -6.50
N SER A 206 -14.21 -6.46 -7.27
CA SER A 206 -15.49 -7.17 -7.33
C SER A 206 -15.39 -8.61 -7.87
N ARG A 207 -14.30 -8.94 -8.58
CA ARG A 207 -14.10 -10.26 -9.21
C ARG A 207 -13.49 -11.29 -8.26
N GLU A 208 -12.65 -10.85 -7.33
CA GLU A 208 -11.93 -11.70 -6.38
C GLU A 208 -11.87 -10.95 -5.05
N LYS A 209 -12.82 -11.27 -4.16
CA LYS A 209 -12.91 -10.64 -2.85
C LYS A 209 -11.81 -11.17 -1.96
N ILE A 210 -10.86 -10.31 -1.63
CA ILE A 210 -9.76 -10.61 -0.68
C ILE A 210 -10.06 -10.05 0.72
N GLY A 211 -11.23 -9.44 0.91
CA GLY A 211 -11.71 -8.95 2.20
C GLY A 211 -11.27 -7.52 2.50
N TYR A 212 -11.12 -6.68 1.48
CA TYR A 212 -10.85 -5.26 1.68
C TYR A 212 -12.14 -4.49 1.94
N GLY A 213 -12.06 -3.43 2.75
CA GLY A 213 -13.25 -2.78 3.31
C GLY A 213 -14.00 -1.87 2.36
N LEU A 214 -13.39 -1.40 1.26
CA LEU A 214 -14.06 -0.58 0.26
C LEU A 214 -14.31 -1.38 -1.02
N ILE A 215 -15.54 -1.39 -1.51
CA ILE A 215 -15.87 -2.04 -2.79
C ILE A 215 -15.84 -0.99 -3.89
N ALA A 216 -14.99 -1.18 -4.91
CA ALA A 216 -14.82 -0.21 -5.99
C ALA A 216 -16.16 0.19 -6.65
N ASP A 217 -17.06 -0.77 -6.87
CA ASP A 217 -18.39 -0.55 -7.49
C ASP A 217 -19.36 0.28 -6.63
N GLU A 218 -19.12 0.37 -5.33
CA GLU A 218 -19.99 1.09 -4.40
C GLU A 218 -19.56 2.55 -4.22
N ILE A 219 -18.31 2.86 -4.55
CA ILE A 219 -17.75 4.21 -4.52
C ILE A 219 -18.47 5.08 -5.55
N PHE A 220 -18.87 6.29 -5.14
CA PHE A 220 -19.68 7.24 -5.92
C PHE A 220 -19.29 7.28 -7.40
N TRP A 221 -18.01 7.48 -7.69
CA TRP A 221 -17.53 7.63 -9.05
C TRP A 221 -17.75 6.41 -9.95
N CYS A 222 -17.41 5.23 -9.45
CA CYS A 222 -17.58 3.98 -10.20
C CYS A 222 -19.04 3.58 -10.28
N LYS A 223 -19.79 3.75 -9.18
CA LYS A 223 -21.23 3.48 -9.10
C LYS A 223 -22.03 4.26 -10.15
N HIS A 224 -21.63 5.49 -10.43
CA HIS A 224 -22.27 6.36 -11.41
C HIS A 224 -21.59 6.35 -12.79
N GLY A 225 -20.57 5.50 -13.00
CA GLY A 225 -19.89 5.37 -14.30
C GLY A 225 -19.07 6.60 -14.70
N VAL A 226 -18.66 7.44 -13.73
CA VAL A 226 -17.86 8.65 -13.97
C VAL A 226 -16.41 8.28 -14.27
N ILE A 227 -15.83 7.36 -13.49
CA ILE A 227 -14.53 6.76 -13.78
C ILE A 227 -14.58 5.25 -13.59
N TRP A 228 -13.72 4.54 -14.30
CA TRP A 228 -13.58 3.09 -14.20
C TRP A 228 -12.72 2.69 -12.99
N LYS A 229 -12.89 1.46 -12.51
CA LYS A 229 -12.10 0.89 -11.39
C LYS A 229 -10.59 1.06 -11.55
N LYS A 230 -10.10 0.91 -12.78
CA LYS A 230 -8.67 1.08 -13.08
C LYS A 230 -8.23 2.52 -12.81
N GLN A 231 -9.01 3.50 -13.27
CA GLN A 231 -8.74 4.92 -13.06
C GLN A 231 -8.79 5.28 -11.57
N LEU A 232 -9.74 4.70 -10.82
CA LEU A 232 -9.82 4.88 -9.36
C LEU A 232 -8.58 4.33 -8.64
N ARG A 233 -8.02 3.20 -9.10
CA ARG A 233 -6.75 2.65 -8.56
C ARG A 233 -5.53 3.51 -8.92
N ASP A 234 -5.59 4.22 -10.05
CA ASP A 234 -4.56 5.13 -10.51
C ASP A 234 -4.75 6.56 -9.92
N SER A 235 -5.64 6.73 -8.92
CA SER A 235 -5.93 8.00 -8.25
C SER A 235 -6.47 9.11 -9.18
N GLU A 236 -7.16 8.75 -10.27
CA GLU A 236 -7.78 9.73 -11.18
C GLU A 236 -8.98 10.47 -10.56
N ASP A 237 -9.58 9.93 -9.51
CA ASP A 237 -10.61 10.66 -8.76
C ASP A 237 -10.04 11.88 -8.04
N GLU A 238 -8.79 11.80 -7.56
CA GLU A 238 -8.08 12.96 -7.01
C GLU A 238 -7.78 14.01 -8.09
N GLU A 239 -7.49 13.59 -9.34
CA GLU A 239 -7.37 14.53 -10.47
C GLU A 239 -8.70 15.22 -10.78
N MET A 240 -9.80 14.48 -10.70
CA MET A 240 -11.12 15.03 -10.95
C MET A 240 -11.55 16.01 -9.86
N ILE A 241 -11.20 15.74 -8.61
CA ILE A 241 -11.44 16.68 -7.51
C ILE A 241 -10.56 17.92 -7.64
N LEU A 242 -9.30 17.77 -8.08
CA LEU A 242 -8.47 18.91 -8.42
C LEU A 242 -9.11 19.78 -9.51
N ASP A 243 -9.61 19.16 -10.58
CA ASP A 243 -10.27 19.87 -11.68
C ASP A 243 -11.48 20.67 -11.18
N ILE A 244 -12.32 20.05 -10.35
CA ILE A 244 -13.50 20.68 -9.74
C ILE A 244 -13.08 21.85 -8.84
N VAL A 245 -12.13 21.64 -7.93
CA VAL A 245 -11.66 22.66 -6.99
C VAL A 245 -11.02 23.83 -7.73
N ALA A 246 -10.17 23.55 -8.70
CA ALA A 246 -9.49 24.59 -9.48
C ALA A 246 -10.47 25.35 -10.38
N SER A 247 -11.49 24.69 -10.93
CA SER A 247 -12.56 25.37 -11.69
C SER A 247 -13.39 26.29 -10.80
N ILE A 248 -13.72 25.87 -9.57
CA ILE A 248 -14.44 26.71 -8.59
C ILE A 248 -13.61 27.94 -8.22
N LEU A 249 -12.31 27.77 -7.98
CA LEU A 249 -11.43 28.87 -7.58
C LEU A 249 -11.21 29.90 -8.69
N ASN A 250 -11.25 29.48 -9.97
CA ASN A 250 -11.07 30.36 -11.13
C ASN A 250 -12.38 30.91 -11.70
N ASP A 251 -13.54 30.51 -11.16
CA ASP A 251 -14.89 30.85 -11.67
C ASP A 251 -15.10 30.50 -13.15
N GLU A 252 -14.33 29.55 -13.68
CA GLU A 252 -14.46 29.03 -15.04
C GLU A 252 -14.06 27.55 -15.12
N PRO A 253 -14.69 26.74 -16.00
CA PRO A 253 -14.29 25.35 -16.19
C PRO A 253 -12.87 25.25 -16.77
N LEU A 254 -11.98 24.56 -16.06
CA LEU A 254 -10.66 24.26 -16.59
C LEU A 254 -10.72 23.11 -17.59
N ALA A 255 -9.96 23.23 -18.68
CA ALA A 255 -9.77 22.10 -19.58
C ALA A 255 -8.81 21.11 -18.91
N LYS A 256 -9.23 19.83 -18.78
CA LYS A 256 -8.37 18.74 -18.27
C LYS A 256 -7.06 18.69 -19.08
N SER A 257 -5.98 19.22 -18.49
CA SER A 257 -4.66 19.32 -19.10
C SER A 257 -3.60 18.95 -18.08
N ARG A 258 -2.81 17.93 -18.39
CA ARG A 258 -1.73 17.45 -17.51
C ARG A 258 -0.71 18.55 -17.21
N ASP A 259 -0.45 19.43 -18.17
CA ASP A 259 0.52 20.52 -18.00
C ASP A 259 -0.03 21.65 -17.11
N LEU A 260 -1.32 21.96 -17.23
CA LEU A 260 -1.99 22.93 -16.34
C LEU A 260 -2.00 22.43 -14.90
N PHE A 261 -2.35 21.16 -14.74
CA PHE A 261 -2.38 20.47 -13.47
C PHE A 261 -1.02 20.35 -12.79
N ASN A 262 0.06 20.13 -13.55
CA ASN A 262 1.42 20.20 -13.02
C ASN A 262 1.77 21.61 -12.52
N LYS A 263 1.39 22.67 -13.25
CA LYS A 263 1.63 24.07 -12.83
C LYS A 263 0.93 24.44 -11.54
N ILE A 264 -0.29 23.95 -11.31
CA ILE A 264 -1.03 24.21 -10.06
C ILE A 264 -0.26 23.72 -8.84
N TYR A 265 0.53 22.64 -9.00
CA TYR A 265 1.34 22.06 -7.95
C TYR A 265 2.82 22.51 -7.99
N ASP A 266 3.19 23.40 -8.92
CA ASP A 266 4.53 23.94 -8.97
C ASP A 266 4.59 25.20 -8.08
N SER A 267 5.17 25.05 -6.89
CA SER A 267 5.36 26.13 -5.90
C SER A 267 6.31 27.25 -6.37
N SER A 268 6.74 27.23 -7.64
CA SER A 268 7.52 28.27 -8.28
C SER A 268 6.68 29.31 -9.04
N THR A 269 5.35 29.19 -8.98
CA THR A 269 4.44 30.21 -9.52
C THR A 269 3.88 31.06 -8.38
N ASP A 270 4.40 32.27 -8.25
CA ASP A 270 3.90 33.38 -7.41
C ASP A 270 2.42 33.71 -7.70
#